data_AF-A0AAD0T4B6-F1
#
_entry.id   AF-A0AAD0T4B6-F1
#
_cell.length_a   1.000
_cell.length_b   1.000
_cell.length_c   1.000
_cell.angle_alpha   90.00
_cell.angle_beta   90.00
_cell.angle_gamma   90.00
#
_symmetry.space_group_name_H-M   'P 1'
#
loop_
_entity.id
_entity.type
_entity.pdbx_description
1 polymer ?
#
loop_
_entity_poly.entity_id
_entity_poly.type
_entity_poly.pdbx_seq_one_letter_code
_entity_poly.pdbx_strand_id
1 'polypeptide(L)'
;MKLEDSTQFTKANLRLKDQRDRVIKQKKLEIENIKKNYNKQVQDQRIIGEEKLDAVRDQNQVAIIESLGQKENRLNNIKESLDKTTQQFNKQEKFNKAQFDANIDAIRDNYQEQMEYVHQRGQEELEDTSQNVNELAKKIKYDNEDFIIEETAKAKNRANEIEVRNDNFIMGINKKYDQRLESLSKENKNEIHQLEKDQRREFSKLRSDHFHKMSQTDAFQKNEVISQEAFHKDNIKSKQENFEKRYKELQKEHNGLMGRLKEKIDQELNSLKEYYTKAKTNITEKASDKFYNISKLSPQVRSDEKFYYFSIEVPEHEESTIHINAQERDITVTQNRKFDQRVEEGDNVFKSKRSESLVKQFKVPDILDGTEVTRKYDKEASLLTYRIAKR
;
A
#
# COMPACT_ATOMS: atom_id res chain seq x y z
N MET A 1 -264.93 -58.63 -62.55
CA MET A 1 -265.92 -58.89 -61.48
C MET A 1 -265.53 -58.02 -60.29
N LYS A 2 -266.39 -57.05 -59.95
CA LYS A 2 -266.49 -56.28 -58.69
C LYS A 2 -265.31 -55.39 -58.20
N LEU A 3 -265.61 -54.10 -58.32
CA LEU A 3 -265.19 -52.82 -57.70
C LEU A 3 -264.62 -52.80 -56.26
N GLU A 4 -263.85 -51.72 -55.98
CA GLU A 4 -263.25 -51.15 -54.72
C GLU A 4 -261.74 -51.50 -54.48
N ASP A 5 -260.76 -50.61 -54.17
CA ASP A 5 -260.69 -49.17 -53.83
C ASP A 5 -259.23 -48.64 -54.03
N SER A 6 -259.03 -47.47 -54.67
CA SER A 6 -257.73 -46.96 -55.20
C SER A 6 -257.10 -45.79 -54.42
N THR A 7 -257.52 -45.54 -53.18
CA THR A 7 -257.19 -44.31 -52.44
C THR A 7 -256.14 -44.47 -51.33
N GLN A 8 -255.70 -45.69 -51.01
CA GLN A 8 -254.71 -45.91 -49.92
C GLN A 8 -253.23 -45.78 -50.32
N PHE A 9 -252.88 -45.91 -51.60
CA PHE A 9 -251.46 -45.94 -52.03
C PHE A 9 -250.76 -44.57 -52.03
N THR A 10 -251.51 -43.48 -52.23
CA THR A 10 -250.94 -42.14 -52.41
C THR A 10 -250.56 -41.46 -51.09
N LYS A 11 -251.15 -41.88 -49.96
CA LYS A 11 -250.90 -41.29 -48.63
C LYS A 11 -249.61 -41.78 -47.96
N ALA A 12 -249.11 -42.96 -48.34
CA ALA A 12 -247.91 -43.56 -47.73
C ALA A 12 -246.60 -42.91 -48.22
N ASN A 13 -246.56 -42.44 -49.47
CA ASN A 13 -245.31 -42.01 -50.10
C ASN A 13 -244.85 -40.59 -49.69
N LEU A 14 -245.77 -39.72 -49.27
CA LEU A 14 -245.42 -38.37 -48.80
C LEU A 14 -244.70 -38.37 -47.44
N ARG A 15 -245.00 -39.32 -46.54
CA ARG A 15 -244.42 -39.38 -45.20
C ARG A 15 -242.92 -39.73 -45.18
N LEU A 16 -242.44 -40.47 -46.18
CA LEU A 16 -241.03 -40.89 -46.24
C LEU A 16 -240.08 -39.76 -46.65
N LYS A 17 -240.56 -38.75 -47.38
CA LYS A 17 -239.73 -37.64 -47.85
C LYS A 17 -239.37 -36.66 -46.72
N ASP A 18 -240.34 -36.32 -45.88
CA ASP A 18 -240.15 -35.40 -44.74
C ASP A 18 -239.20 -35.97 -43.66
N GLN A 19 -239.17 -37.29 -43.49
CA GLN A 19 -238.22 -37.93 -42.58
C GLN A 19 -236.77 -37.80 -43.06
N ARG A 20 -236.52 -37.88 -44.38
CA ARG A 20 -235.17 -37.79 -44.94
C ARG A 20 -234.55 -36.41 -44.74
N ASP A 21 -235.33 -35.36 -44.94
CA ASP A 21 -234.81 -33.98 -44.88
C ASP A 21 -234.47 -33.53 -43.46
N ARG A 22 -235.15 -34.07 -42.43
CA ARG A 22 -234.79 -33.82 -41.03
C ARG A 22 -233.42 -34.38 -40.66
N VAL A 23 -233.09 -35.58 -41.12
CA VAL A 23 -231.81 -36.24 -40.80
C VAL A 23 -230.62 -35.48 -41.40
N ILE A 24 -230.77 -34.98 -42.63
CA ILE A 24 -229.71 -34.19 -43.29
C ILE A 24 -229.44 -32.89 -42.52
N LYS A 25 -230.49 -32.23 -42.01
CA LYS A 25 -230.35 -30.98 -41.26
C LYS A 25 -229.62 -31.19 -39.93
N GLN A 26 -229.89 -32.30 -39.23
CA GLN A 26 -229.16 -32.65 -38.00
C GLN A 26 -227.67 -32.92 -38.25
N LYS A 27 -227.34 -33.68 -39.29
CA LYS A 27 -225.94 -34.00 -39.63
C LYS A 27 -225.12 -32.75 -39.99
N LYS A 28 -225.71 -31.75 -40.65
CA LYS A 28 -225.02 -30.49 -40.95
C LYS A 28 -224.67 -29.69 -39.69
N LEU A 29 -225.58 -29.63 -38.71
CA LEU A 29 -225.32 -28.96 -37.42
C LEU A 29 -224.22 -29.66 -36.61
N GLU A 30 -224.19 -30.99 -36.65
CA GLU A 30 -223.16 -31.79 -35.98
C GLU A 30 -221.76 -31.48 -36.55
N ILE A 31 -221.64 -31.35 -37.86
CA ILE A 31 -220.36 -31.02 -38.54
C ILE A 31 -219.85 -29.62 -38.18
N GLU A 32 -220.74 -28.62 -38.06
CA GLU A 32 -220.32 -27.27 -37.66
C GLU A 32 -219.77 -27.23 -36.22
N ASN A 33 -220.42 -27.94 -35.30
CA ASN A 33 -219.96 -27.98 -33.91
C ASN A 33 -218.57 -28.62 -33.77
N ILE A 34 -218.29 -29.68 -34.55
CA ILE A 34 -216.97 -30.33 -34.55
C ILE A 34 -215.88 -29.36 -35.03
N LYS A 35 -216.13 -28.63 -36.13
CA LYS A 35 -215.16 -27.63 -36.63
C LYS A 35 -214.85 -26.55 -35.60
N LYS A 36 -215.87 -26.07 -34.89
CA LYS A 36 -215.70 -25.00 -33.89
C LYS A 36 -214.85 -25.47 -32.71
N ASN A 37 -215.05 -26.69 -32.22
CA ASN A 37 -214.25 -27.26 -31.14
C ASN A 37 -212.79 -27.50 -31.54
N TYR A 38 -212.54 -28.00 -32.75
CA TYR A 38 -211.18 -28.25 -33.22
C TYR A 38 -210.35 -26.95 -33.32
N ASN A 39 -210.93 -25.88 -33.86
CA ASN A 39 -210.24 -24.59 -33.96
C ASN A 39 -209.87 -24.00 -32.59
N LYS A 40 -210.70 -24.23 -31.56
CA LYS A 40 -210.40 -23.77 -30.20
C LYS A 40 -209.20 -24.51 -29.60
N GLN A 41 -209.14 -25.83 -29.79
CA GLN A 41 -207.99 -26.64 -29.33
C GLN A 41 -206.66 -26.22 -29.98
N VAL A 42 -206.69 -25.83 -31.26
CA VAL A 42 -205.48 -25.35 -31.97
C VAL A 42 -204.98 -24.02 -31.35
N GLN A 43 -205.88 -23.12 -30.97
CA GLN A 43 -205.50 -21.87 -30.31
C GLN A 43 -204.90 -22.10 -28.92
N ASP A 44 -205.52 -22.95 -28.10
CA ASP A 44 -205.03 -23.23 -26.74
C ASP A 44 -203.63 -23.86 -26.78
N GLN A 45 -203.37 -24.79 -27.71
CA GLN A 45 -202.04 -25.38 -27.91
C GLN A 45 -200.97 -24.34 -28.28
N ARG A 46 -201.34 -23.30 -29.05
CA ARG A 46 -200.40 -22.26 -29.46
C ARG A 46 -200.00 -21.37 -28.28
N ILE A 47 -200.94 -20.99 -27.43
CA ILE A 47 -200.68 -20.18 -26.23
C ILE A 47 -199.76 -20.93 -25.25
N ILE A 48 -200.04 -22.22 -25.00
CA ILE A 48 -199.21 -23.07 -24.14
C ILE A 48 -197.78 -23.20 -24.70
N GLY A 49 -197.63 -23.22 -26.03
CA GLY A 49 -196.33 -23.25 -26.69
C GLY A 49 -195.51 -21.97 -26.45
N GLU A 50 -196.14 -20.80 -26.54
CA GLU A 50 -195.48 -19.49 -26.32
C GLU A 50 -195.05 -19.32 -24.86
N GLU A 51 -195.90 -19.63 -23.88
CA GLU A 51 -195.57 -19.53 -22.45
C GLU A 51 -194.35 -20.40 -22.07
N LYS A 52 -194.25 -21.61 -22.62
CA LYS A 52 -193.08 -22.48 -22.37
C LYS A 52 -191.80 -21.89 -22.95
N LEU A 53 -191.87 -21.21 -24.09
CA LEU A 53 -190.71 -20.67 -24.77
C LEU A 53 -190.14 -19.46 -24.00
N ASP A 54 -191.01 -18.60 -23.48
CA ASP A 54 -190.61 -17.49 -22.62
C ASP A 54 -190.00 -17.96 -21.29
N ALA A 55 -190.59 -18.98 -20.65
CA ALA A 55 -190.03 -19.54 -19.41
C ALA A 55 -188.61 -20.11 -19.59
N VAL A 56 -188.33 -20.76 -20.73
CA VAL A 56 -186.98 -21.27 -21.05
C VAL A 56 -186.00 -20.13 -21.30
N ARG A 57 -186.45 -19.04 -21.94
CA ARG A 57 -185.62 -17.87 -22.22
C ARG A 57 -185.18 -17.18 -20.93
N ASP A 58 -186.10 -17.00 -19.98
CA ASP A 58 -185.79 -16.39 -18.68
C ASP A 58 -184.80 -17.23 -17.87
N GLN A 59 -184.97 -18.56 -17.82
CA GLN A 59 -184.02 -19.46 -17.16
C GLN A 59 -182.60 -19.36 -17.73
N ASN A 60 -182.48 -19.33 -19.07
CA ASN A 60 -181.17 -19.20 -19.72
C ASN A 60 -180.52 -17.84 -19.41
N GLN A 61 -181.30 -16.77 -19.35
CA GLN A 61 -180.77 -15.44 -19.05
C GLN A 61 -180.24 -15.35 -17.60
N VAL A 62 -180.95 -15.94 -16.64
CA VAL A 62 -180.48 -16.06 -15.25
C VAL A 62 -179.18 -16.85 -15.17
N ALA A 63 -179.10 -18.02 -15.83
CA ALA A 63 -177.90 -18.85 -15.81
C ALA A 63 -176.65 -18.15 -16.40
N ILE A 64 -176.84 -17.32 -17.44
CA ILE A 64 -175.74 -16.52 -18.03
C ILE A 64 -175.26 -15.46 -17.04
N ILE A 65 -176.17 -14.75 -16.37
CA ILE A 65 -175.84 -13.71 -15.39
C ILE A 65 -175.07 -14.32 -14.20
N GLU A 66 -175.53 -15.45 -13.66
CA GLU A 66 -174.84 -16.14 -12.58
C GLU A 66 -173.43 -16.60 -13.00
N SER A 67 -173.28 -17.17 -14.20
CA SER A 67 -171.97 -17.58 -14.72
C SER A 67 -171.00 -16.41 -14.89
N LEU A 68 -171.49 -15.25 -15.36
CA LEU A 68 -170.69 -14.04 -15.47
C LEU A 68 -170.23 -13.53 -14.09
N GLY A 69 -171.13 -13.48 -13.11
CA GLY A 69 -170.80 -13.07 -11.75
C GLY A 69 -169.75 -13.97 -11.08
N GLN A 70 -169.85 -15.29 -11.29
CA GLN A 70 -168.84 -16.24 -10.79
C GLN A 70 -167.45 -16.02 -11.43
N LYS A 71 -167.41 -15.75 -12.75
CA LYS A 71 -166.15 -15.47 -13.47
C LYS A 71 -165.53 -14.16 -13.01
N GLU A 72 -166.32 -13.13 -12.77
CA GLU A 72 -165.85 -11.83 -12.28
C GLU A 72 -165.26 -11.92 -10.86
N ASN A 73 -165.92 -12.63 -9.96
CA ASN A 73 -165.39 -12.92 -8.62
C ASN A 73 -164.06 -13.70 -8.68
N ARG A 74 -163.96 -14.70 -9.57
CA ARG A 74 -162.72 -15.46 -9.77
C ARG A 74 -161.59 -14.57 -10.30
N LEU A 75 -161.89 -13.66 -11.21
CA LEU A 75 -160.91 -12.70 -11.76
C LEU A 75 -160.40 -11.75 -10.66
N ASN A 76 -161.28 -11.24 -9.80
CA ASN A 76 -160.90 -10.36 -8.70
C ASN A 76 -160.02 -11.08 -7.68
N ASN A 77 -160.35 -12.31 -7.32
CA ASN A 77 -159.50 -13.12 -6.42
C ASN A 77 -158.10 -13.37 -7.01
N ILE A 78 -158.00 -13.62 -8.32
CA ILE A 78 -156.70 -13.78 -9.00
C ILE A 78 -155.89 -12.47 -8.96
N LYS A 79 -156.53 -11.33 -9.20
CA LYS A 79 -155.86 -10.02 -9.14
C LYS A 79 -155.33 -9.71 -7.73
N GLU A 80 -156.12 -9.94 -6.70
CA GLU A 80 -155.69 -9.76 -5.31
C GLU A 80 -154.54 -10.70 -4.92
N SER A 81 -154.61 -11.97 -5.34
CA SER A 81 -153.53 -12.92 -5.11
C SER A 81 -152.24 -12.47 -5.79
N LEU A 82 -152.31 -12.00 -7.04
CA LEU A 82 -151.14 -11.54 -7.79
C LEU A 82 -150.49 -10.31 -7.13
N ASP A 83 -151.29 -9.35 -6.66
CA ASP A 83 -150.77 -8.16 -5.98
C ASP A 83 -150.07 -8.52 -4.66
N LYS A 84 -150.69 -9.40 -3.85
CA LYS A 84 -150.06 -9.92 -2.63
C LYS A 84 -148.75 -10.63 -2.91
N THR A 85 -148.71 -11.49 -3.93
CA THR A 85 -147.49 -12.20 -4.33
C THR A 85 -146.41 -11.23 -4.80
N THR A 86 -146.76 -10.22 -5.60
CA THR A 86 -145.83 -9.18 -6.08
C THR A 86 -145.23 -8.38 -4.92
N GLN A 87 -146.05 -7.98 -3.94
CA GLN A 87 -145.57 -7.28 -2.75
C GLN A 87 -144.65 -8.15 -1.89
N GLN A 88 -144.95 -9.44 -1.75
CA GLN A 88 -144.06 -10.38 -1.04
C GLN A 88 -142.71 -10.54 -1.74
N PHE A 89 -142.70 -10.71 -3.06
CA PHE A 89 -141.47 -10.77 -3.84
C PHE A 89 -140.62 -9.50 -3.69
N ASN A 90 -141.22 -8.33 -3.81
CA ASN A 90 -140.50 -7.06 -3.64
C ASN A 90 -139.90 -6.89 -2.25
N LYS A 91 -140.60 -7.35 -1.19
CA LYS A 91 -140.07 -7.34 0.18
C LYS A 91 -138.88 -8.29 0.32
N GLN A 92 -138.99 -9.49 -0.25
CA GLN A 92 -137.93 -10.49 -0.18
C GLN A 92 -136.68 -10.07 -0.97
N GLU A 93 -136.86 -9.45 -2.15
CA GLU A 93 -135.76 -8.89 -2.93
C GLU A 93 -135.01 -7.80 -2.17
N LYS A 94 -135.73 -6.85 -1.55
CA LYS A 94 -135.13 -5.79 -0.74
C LYS A 94 -134.37 -6.35 0.46
N PHE A 95 -134.95 -7.33 1.15
CA PHE A 95 -134.30 -7.98 2.30
C PHE A 95 -133.00 -8.68 1.88
N ASN A 96 -133.05 -9.49 0.81
CA ASN A 96 -131.88 -10.20 0.30
C ASN A 96 -130.79 -9.22 -0.14
N LYS A 97 -131.14 -8.13 -0.81
CA LYS A 97 -130.17 -7.11 -1.24
C LYS A 97 -129.46 -6.46 -0.06
N ALA A 98 -130.21 -6.03 0.97
CA ALA A 98 -129.62 -5.46 2.18
C ALA A 98 -128.71 -6.47 2.92
N GLN A 99 -129.08 -7.75 2.93
CA GLN A 99 -128.26 -8.81 3.52
C GLN A 99 -126.96 -9.03 2.74
N PHE A 100 -126.98 -9.00 1.40
CA PHE A 100 -125.77 -9.10 0.59
C PHE A 100 -124.84 -7.90 0.78
N ASP A 101 -125.38 -6.68 0.79
CA ASP A 101 -124.57 -5.47 1.00
C ASP A 101 -123.89 -5.50 2.37
N ALA A 102 -124.62 -5.87 3.43
CA ALA A 102 -124.05 -6.03 4.79
C ALA A 102 -122.95 -7.10 4.85
N ASN A 103 -123.11 -8.22 4.13
CA ASN A 103 -122.07 -9.26 4.06
C ASN A 103 -120.82 -8.77 3.31
N ILE A 104 -120.98 -7.99 2.25
CA ILE A 104 -119.86 -7.41 1.49
C ILE A 104 -119.06 -6.45 2.38
N ASP A 105 -119.75 -5.58 3.12
CA ASP A 105 -119.10 -4.63 4.03
C ASP A 105 -118.36 -5.36 5.16
N ALA A 106 -118.98 -6.37 5.78
CA ALA A 106 -118.34 -7.18 6.81
C ALA A 106 -117.07 -7.91 6.31
N ILE A 107 -117.09 -8.41 5.06
CA ILE A 107 -115.91 -9.03 4.44
C ILE A 107 -114.82 -7.97 4.22
N ARG A 108 -115.17 -6.78 3.71
CA ARG A 108 -114.20 -5.70 3.47
C ARG A 108 -113.53 -5.25 4.76
N ASP A 109 -114.30 -5.06 5.83
CA ASP A 109 -113.78 -4.62 7.13
C ASP A 109 -112.82 -5.67 7.71
N ASN A 110 -113.16 -6.96 7.60
CA ASN A 110 -112.27 -8.05 8.05
C ASN A 110 -110.94 -8.05 7.29
N TYR A 111 -110.97 -7.86 5.96
CA TYR A 111 -109.74 -7.79 5.17
C TYR A 111 -108.89 -6.55 5.51
N GLN A 112 -109.51 -5.42 5.81
CA GLN A 112 -108.77 -4.21 6.23
C GLN A 112 -108.07 -4.44 7.57
N GLU A 113 -108.76 -5.04 8.55
CA GLU A 113 -108.18 -5.36 9.86
C GLU A 113 -107.00 -6.35 9.74
N GLN A 114 -107.14 -7.38 8.89
CA GLN A 114 -106.03 -8.32 8.64
C GLN A 114 -104.82 -7.63 7.99
N MET A 115 -105.05 -6.74 7.02
CA MET A 115 -103.97 -6.01 6.36
C MET A 115 -103.24 -5.07 7.32
N GLU A 116 -103.98 -4.38 8.19
CA GLU A 116 -103.40 -3.50 9.21
C GLU A 116 -102.58 -4.30 10.24
N TYR A 117 -103.10 -5.44 10.70
CA TYR A 117 -102.36 -6.35 11.59
C TYR A 117 -101.04 -6.84 10.96
N VAL A 118 -101.07 -7.29 9.70
CA VAL A 118 -99.87 -7.75 8.99
C VAL A 118 -98.87 -6.61 8.82
N HIS A 119 -99.34 -5.39 8.53
CA HIS A 119 -98.47 -4.23 8.40
C HIS A 119 -97.81 -3.83 9.72
N GLN A 120 -98.56 -3.79 10.82
CA GLN A 120 -98.02 -3.49 12.15
C GLN A 120 -96.98 -4.54 12.56
N ARG A 121 -97.31 -5.82 12.42
CA ARG A 121 -96.37 -6.91 12.71
C ARG A 121 -95.11 -6.83 11.85
N GLY A 122 -95.24 -6.50 10.57
CA GLY A 122 -94.10 -6.32 9.68
C GLY A 122 -93.21 -5.15 10.10
N GLN A 123 -93.78 -4.07 10.64
CA GLN A 123 -93.00 -2.94 11.18
C GLN A 123 -92.26 -3.32 12.46
N GLU A 124 -92.91 -4.03 13.38
CA GLU A 124 -92.28 -4.54 14.61
C GLU A 124 -91.11 -5.48 14.28
N GLU A 125 -91.30 -6.45 13.38
CA GLU A 125 -90.24 -7.39 12.97
C GLU A 125 -89.06 -6.66 12.30
N LEU A 126 -89.32 -5.59 11.53
CA LEU A 126 -88.28 -4.76 10.91
C LEU A 126 -87.51 -3.95 11.96
N GLU A 127 -88.20 -3.38 12.96
CA GLU A 127 -87.55 -2.64 14.04
C GLU A 127 -86.66 -3.56 14.88
N ASP A 128 -87.15 -4.72 15.28
CA ASP A 128 -86.38 -5.74 15.99
C ASP A 128 -85.15 -6.19 15.20
N THR A 129 -85.32 -6.43 13.89
CA THR A 129 -84.20 -6.80 13.02
C THR A 129 -83.17 -5.68 12.93
N SER A 130 -83.62 -4.42 12.81
CA SER A 130 -82.74 -3.25 12.76
C SER A 130 -81.96 -3.07 14.06
N GLN A 131 -82.62 -3.24 15.22
CA GLN A 131 -81.98 -3.18 16.53
C GLN A 131 -80.91 -4.29 16.67
N ASN A 132 -81.25 -5.54 16.34
CA ASN A 132 -80.32 -6.67 16.37
C ASN A 132 -79.09 -6.46 15.46
N VAL A 133 -79.30 -5.96 14.24
CA VAL A 133 -78.20 -5.65 13.31
C VAL A 133 -77.29 -4.55 13.89
N ASN A 134 -77.87 -3.51 14.48
CA ASN A 134 -77.09 -2.43 15.10
C ASN A 134 -76.29 -2.91 16.32
N GLU A 135 -76.85 -3.79 17.15
CA GLU A 135 -76.14 -4.39 18.27
C GLU A 135 -74.98 -5.28 17.82
N LEU A 136 -75.21 -6.12 16.81
CA LEU A 136 -74.17 -6.94 16.20
C LEU A 136 -73.05 -6.08 15.60
N ALA A 137 -73.40 -5.00 14.90
CA ALA A 137 -72.43 -4.06 14.33
C ALA A 137 -71.58 -3.39 15.43
N LYS A 138 -72.20 -2.97 16.55
CA LYS A 138 -71.47 -2.44 17.71
C LYS A 138 -70.54 -3.48 18.31
N LYS A 139 -71.00 -4.71 18.50
CA LYS A 139 -70.18 -5.80 19.05
C LYS A 139 -68.96 -6.09 18.18
N ILE A 140 -69.15 -6.23 16.86
CA ILE A 140 -68.04 -6.43 15.90
C ILE A 140 -67.04 -5.28 15.97
N LYS A 141 -67.51 -4.03 16.13
CA LYS A 141 -66.63 -2.88 16.25
C LYS A 141 -65.77 -2.97 17.53
N TYR A 142 -66.37 -3.26 18.67
CA TYR A 142 -65.63 -3.43 19.94
C TYR A 142 -64.64 -4.60 19.88
N ASP A 143 -65.08 -5.76 19.37
CA ASP A 143 -64.21 -6.94 19.23
C ASP A 143 -63.01 -6.65 18.31
N ASN A 144 -63.20 -5.88 17.24
CA ASN A 144 -62.11 -5.44 16.36
C ASN A 144 -61.17 -4.44 17.04
N GLU A 145 -61.69 -3.48 17.81
CA GLU A 145 -60.88 -2.51 18.55
C GLU A 145 -59.99 -3.23 19.59
N ASP A 146 -60.55 -4.17 20.35
CA ASP A 146 -59.82 -4.99 21.32
C ASP A 146 -58.75 -5.86 20.64
N PHE A 147 -59.09 -6.49 19.51
CA PHE A 147 -58.13 -7.28 18.73
C PHE A 147 -56.95 -6.42 18.25
N ILE A 148 -57.21 -5.20 17.75
CA ILE A 148 -56.15 -4.28 17.31
C ILE A 148 -55.26 -3.88 18.50
N ILE A 149 -55.84 -3.58 19.66
CA ILE A 149 -55.08 -3.23 20.86
C ILE A 149 -54.20 -4.41 21.31
N GLU A 150 -54.74 -5.62 21.33
CA GLU A 150 -53.98 -6.82 21.74
C GLU A 150 -52.82 -7.09 20.78
N GLU A 151 -53.06 -7.04 19.47
CA GLU A 151 -52.04 -7.35 18.47
C GLU A 151 -50.96 -6.27 18.40
N THR A 152 -51.32 -4.99 18.58
CA THR A 152 -50.33 -3.91 18.70
C THR A 152 -49.48 -4.03 19.96
N ALA A 153 -50.06 -4.44 21.10
CA ALA A 153 -49.31 -4.73 22.31
C ALA A 153 -48.34 -5.91 22.13
N LYS A 154 -48.77 -7.00 21.48
CA LYS A 154 -47.91 -8.14 21.13
C LYS A 154 -46.76 -7.73 20.21
N ALA A 155 -47.04 -6.94 19.18
CA ALA A 155 -46.02 -6.44 18.27
C ALA A 155 -44.98 -5.57 19.00
N LYS A 156 -45.43 -4.68 19.89
CA LYS A 156 -44.55 -3.84 20.72
C LYS A 156 -43.67 -4.67 21.65
N ASN A 157 -44.23 -5.67 22.32
CA ASN A 157 -43.46 -6.57 23.19
C ASN A 157 -42.41 -7.35 22.41
N ARG A 158 -42.74 -7.88 21.22
CA ARG A 158 -41.75 -8.53 20.34
C ARG A 158 -40.64 -7.58 19.91
N ALA A 159 -40.98 -6.34 19.57
CA ALA A 159 -39.97 -5.32 19.22
C ALA A 159 -39.01 -5.06 20.39
N ASN A 160 -39.53 -4.89 21.60
CA ASN A 160 -38.72 -4.70 22.80
C ASN A 160 -37.83 -5.92 23.09
N GLU A 161 -38.34 -7.15 22.92
CA GLU A 161 -37.54 -8.37 23.09
C GLU A 161 -36.36 -8.44 22.09
N ILE A 162 -36.59 -8.02 20.85
CA ILE A 162 -35.55 -7.95 19.81
C ILE A 162 -34.52 -6.87 20.17
N GLU A 163 -34.96 -5.70 20.62
CA GLU A 163 -34.08 -4.60 21.05
C GLU A 163 -33.15 -5.06 22.19
N VAL A 164 -33.71 -5.65 23.25
CA VAL A 164 -32.91 -6.19 24.38
C VAL A 164 -31.93 -7.28 23.92
N ARG A 165 -32.32 -8.14 22.98
CA ARG A 165 -31.40 -9.14 22.42
C ARG A 165 -30.25 -8.50 21.64
N ASN A 166 -30.54 -7.49 20.83
CA ASN A 166 -29.54 -6.75 20.06
C ASN A 166 -28.57 -6.00 20.98
N ASP A 167 -29.07 -5.34 22.03
CA ASP A 167 -28.23 -4.65 23.00
C ASP A 167 -27.27 -5.61 23.71
N ASN A 168 -27.78 -6.77 24.15
CA ASN A 168 -26.95 -7.80 24.76
C ASN A 168 -25.91 -8.36 23.78
N PHE A 169 -26.27 -8.52 22.51
CA PHE A 169 -25.35 -8.96 21.46
C PHE A 169 -24.23 -7.93 21.21
N ILE A 170 -24.58 -6.65 21.08
CA ILE A 170 -23.63 -5.55 20.90
C ILE A 170 -22.71 -5.43 22.12
N MET A 171 -23.27 -5.50 23.34
CA MET A 171 -22.48 -5.49 24.57
C MET A 171 -21.49 -6.67 24.64
N GLY A 172 -21.92 -7.85 24.18
CA GLY A 172 -21.06 -9.03 24.05
C GLY A 172 -19.91 -8.84 23.06
N ILE A 173 -20.16 -8.16 21.93
CA ILE A 173 -19.12 -7.80 20.95
C ILE A 173 -18.12 -6.81 21.58
N ASN A 174 -18.61 -5.73 22.19
CA ASN A 174 -17.77 -4.71 22.81
C ASN A 174 -16.88 -5.31 23.90
N LYS A 175 -17.43 -6.17 24.76
CA LYS A 175 -16.65 -6.86 25.79
C LYS A 175 -15.52 -7.72 25.20
N LYS A 176 -15.80 -8.46 24.12
CA LYS A 176 -14.76 -9.27 23.44
C LYS A 176 -13.69 -8.39 22.78
N TYR A 177 -14.10 -7.26 22.21
CA TYR A 177 -13.21 -6.28 21.62
C TYR A 177 -12.26 -5.69 22.68
N ASP A 178 -12.80 -5.24 23.81
CA ASP A 178 -12.01 -4.69 24.92
C ASP A 178 -11.02 -5.71 25.50
N GLN A 179 -11.45 -6.97 25.68
CA GLN A 179 -10.58 -8.06 26.12
C GLN A 179 -9.41 -8.28 25.15
N ARG A 180 -9.66 -8.20 23.85
CA ARG A 180 -8.61 -8.35 22.83
C ARG A 180 -7.66 -7.15 22.78
N LEU A 181 -8.19 -5.95 23.00
CA LEU A 181 -7.37 -4.74 23.09
C LEU A 181 -6.43 -4.81 24.30
N GLU A 182 -6.93 -5.28 25.44
CA GLU A 182 -6.14 -5.48 26.66
C GLU A 182 -5.07 -6.57 26.49
N SER A 183 -5.42 -7.70 25.84
CA SER A 183 -4.45 -8.76 25.58
C SER A 183 -3.32 -8.30 24.66
N LEU A 184 -3.64 -7.58 23.58
CA LEU A 184 -2.66 -6.99 22.67
C LEU A 184 -1.77 -5.95 23.37
N SER A 185 -2.36 -5.13 24.25
CA SER A 185 -1.59 -4.15 25.04
C SER A 185 -0.59 -4.84 25.97
N LYS A 186 -0.99 -5.95 26.63
CA LYS A 186 -0.09 -6.75 27.47
C LYS A 186 1.01 -7.42 26.64
N GLU A 187 0.67 -7.99 25.49
CA GLU A 187 1.63 -8.63 24.58
C GLU A 187 2.68 -7.63 24.09
N ASN A 188 2.25 -6.46 23.62
CA ASN A 188 3.14 -5.40 23.16
C ASN A 188 4.06 -4.89 24.29
N LYS A 189 3.54 -4.70 25.52
CA LYS A 189 4.38 -4.35 26.67
C LYS A 189 5.45 -5.40 26.96
N ASN A 190 5.12 -6.69 26.86
CA ASN A 190 6.08 -7.77 27.07
C ASN A 190 7.14 -7.80 25.97
N GLU A 191 6.75 -7.56 24.72
CA GLU A 191 7.67 -7.49 23.57
C GLU A 191 8.65 -6.31 23.72
N ILE A 192 8.15 -5.13 24.07
CA ILE A 192 8.99 -3.96 24.37
C ILE A 192 9.99 -4.29 25.48
N HIS A 193 9.54 -4.94 26.55
CA HIS A 193 10.42 -5.29 27.67
C HIS A 193 11.50 -6.33 27.28
N GLN A 194 11.16 -7.28 26.40
CA GLN A 194 12.13 -8.21 25.82
C GLN A 194 13.18 -7.47 24.99
N LEU A 195 12.75 -6.55 24.11
CA LEU A 195 13.64 -5.74 23.29
C LEU A 195 14.58 -4.89 24.14
N GLU A 196 14.09 -4.26 25.21
CA GLU A 196 14.93 -3.50 26.15
C GLU A 196 15.97 -4.40 26.85
N LYS A 197 15.57 -5.60 27.25
CA LYS A 197 16.45 -6.57 27.90
C LYS A 197 17.55 -7.04 26.95
N ASP A 198 17.22 -7.33 25.70
CA ASP A 198 18.18 -7.76 24.69
C ASP A 198 19.11 -6.60 24.29
N GLN A 199 18.59 -5.37 24.16
CA GLN A 199 19.41 -4.18 23.97
C GLN A 199 20.42 -3.99 25.10
N ARG A 200 20.02 -4.16 26.36
CA ARG A 200 20.93 -4.09 27.52
C ARG A 200 22.02 -5.17 27.47
N ARG A 201 21.67 -6.39 27.05
CA ARG A 201 22.63 -7.50 26.89
C ARG A 201 23.67 -7.17 25.82
N GLU A 202 23.23 -6.71 24.65
CA GLU A 202 24.11 -6.31 23.56
C GLU A 202 25.03 -5.14 23.97
N PHE A 203 24.50 -4.13 24.67
CA PHE A 203 25.32 -3.05 25.22
C PHE A 203 26.36 -3.55 26.22
N SER A 204 26.00 -4.49 27.08
CA SER A 204 26.93 -5.08 28.05
C SER A 204 28.04 -5.88 27.35
N LYS A 205 27.71 -6.66 26.32
CA LYS A 205 28.70 -7.39 25.51
C LYS A 205 29.64 -6.42 24.82
N LEU A 206 29.10 -5.41 24.12
CA LEU A 206 29.89 -4.40 23.43
C LEU A 206 30.85 -3.67 24.37
N ARG A 207 30.37 -3.31 25.58
CA ARG A 207 31.20 -2.69 26.62
C ARG A 207 32.32 -3.62 27.11
N SER A 208 32.01 -4.91 27.30
CA SER A 208 33.00 -5.92 27.68
C SER A 208 34.06 -6.10 26.60
N ASP A 209 33.65 -6.24 25.34
CA ASP A 209 34.54 -6.39 24.20
C ASP A 209 35.43 -5.17 24.01
N HIS A 210 34.87 -3.97 24.18
CA HIS A 210 35.64 -2.73 24.16
C HIS A 210 36.69 -2.71 25.27
N PHE A 211 36.33 -3.10 26.49
CA PHE A 211 37.27 -3.16 27.61
C PHE A 211 38.38 -4.19 27.37
N HIS A 212 38.04 -5.37 26.84
CA HIS A 212 39.04 -6.38 26.46
C HIS A 212 39.98 -5.89 25.37
N LYS A 213 39.46 -5.26 24.32
CA LYS A 213 40.30 -4.66 23.27
C LYS A 213 41.24 -3.59 23.84
N MET A 214 40.71 -2.69 24.67
CA MET A 214 41.50 -1.64 25.33
C MET A 214 42.65 -2.24 26.15
N SER A 215 42.34 -3.25 26.98
CA SER A 215 43.34 -3.93 27.80
C SER A 215 44.40 -4.66 26.95
N GLN A 216 44.02 -5.25 25.82
CA GLN A 216 44.97 -5.86 24.89
C GLN A 216 45.88 -4.81 24.23
N THR A 217 45.33 -3.67 23.79
CA THR A 217 46.13 -2.57 23.25
C THR A 217 47.09 -2.00 24.29
N ASP A 218 46.65 -1.81 25.53
CA ASP A 218 47.51 -1.32 26.62
C ASP A 218 48.66 -2.30 26.90
N ALA A 219 48.36 -3.59 26.95
CA ALA A 219 49.38 -4.64 27.13
C ALA A 219 50.37 -4.68 25.95
N PHE A 220 49.87 -4.53 24.72
CA PHE A 220 50.70 -4.49 23.53
C PHE A 220 51.64 -3.28 23.54
N GLN A 221 51.10 -2.07 23.78
CA GLN A 221 51.90 -0.84 23.88
C GLN A 221 52.96 -0.94 24.97
N LYS A 222 52.62 -1.49 26.14
CA LYS A 222 53.58 -1.70 27.22
C LYS A 222 54.71 -2.65 26.80
N ASN A 223 54.38 -3.74 26.13
CA ASN A 223 55.38 -4.69 25.62
C ASN A 223 56.26 -4.06 24.53
N GLU A 224 55.69 -3.22 23.67
CA GLU A 224 56.44 -2.50 22.63
C GLU A 224 57.45 -1.53 23.25
N VAL A 225 57.06 -0.76 24.26
CA VAL A 225 57.97 0.12 25.01
C VAL A 225 59.10 -0.67 25.65
N ILE A 226 58.80 -1.79 26.34
CA ILE A 226 59.83 -2.65 26.95
C ILE A 226 60.78 -3.20 25.88
N SER A 227 60.26 -3.61 24.72
CA SER A 227 61.07 -4.11 23.61
C SER A 227 61.97 -3.03 23.02
N GLN A 228 61.46 -1.80 22.86
CA GLN A 228 62.25 -0.66 22.40
C GLN A 228 63.35 -0.29 23.40
N GLU A 229 63.05 -0.27 24.70
CA GLU A 229 64.04 -0.03 25.75
C GLU A 229 65.16 -1.09 25.74
N ALA A 230 64.80 -2.37 25.61
CA ALA A 230 65.76 -3.46 25.50
C ALA A 230 66.63 -3.31 24.25
N PHE A 231 66.03 -3.02 23.08
CA PHE A 231 66.75 -2.78 21.84
C PHE A 231 67.71 -1.59 21.94
N HIS A 232 67.29 -0.49 22.55
CA HIS A 232 68.13 0.68 22.77
C HIS A 232 69.31 0.35 23.70
N LYS A 233 69.07 -0.39 24.78
CA LYS A 233 70.12 -0.83 25.70
C LYS A 233 71.15 -1.72 25.00
N ASP A 234 70.70 -2.67 24.19
CA ASP A 234 71.58 -3.54 23.41
C ASP A 234 72.39 -2.76 22.36
N ASN A 235 71.78 -1.76 21.71
CA ASN A 235 72.46 -0.89 20.77
C ASN A 235 73.56 -0.05 21.45
N ILE A 236 73.26 0.53 22.62
CA ILE A 236 74.27 1.25 23.44
C ILE A 236 75.43 0.33 23.81
N LYS A 237 75.12 -0.89 24.28
CA LYS A 237 76.14 -1.88 24.65
C LYS A 237 77.00 -2.26 23.44
N SER A 238 76.40 -2.53 22.28
CA SER A 238 77.12 -2.84 21.04
C SER A 238 78.03 -1.69 20.60
N LYS A 239 77.57 -0.43 20.71
CA LYS A 239 78.40 0.75 20.44
C LYS A 239 79.59 0.86 21.39
N GLN A 240 79.40 0.59 22.68
CA GLN A 240 80.49 0.57 23.66
C GLN A 240 81.52 -0.52 23.34
N GLU A 241 81.06 -1.75 23.06
CA GLU A 241 81.95 -2.86 22.69
C GLU A 241 82.74 -2.56 21.40
N ASN A 242 82.09 -1.94 20.40
CA ASN A 242 82.75 -1.53 19.17
C ASN A 242 83.77 -0.40 19.41
N PHE A 243 83.45 0.56 20.28
CA PHE A 243 84.39 1.60 20.67
C PHE A 243 85.61 1.01 21.38
N GLU A 244 85.43 0.10 22.34
CA GLU A 244 86.54 -0.56 23.04
C GLU A 244 87.43 -1.35 22.08
N LYS A 245 86.85 -2.07 21.12
CA LYS A 245 87.61 -2.79 20.08
C LYS A 245 88.45 -1.82 19.25
N ARG A 246 87.84 -0.76 18.71
CA ARG A 246 88.55 0.28 17.94
C ARG A 246 89.64 0.97 18.75
N TYR A 247 89.38 1.25 20.01
CA TYR A 247 90.36 1.86 20.91
C TYR A 247 91.58 0.94 21.13
N LYS A 248 91.35 -0.36 21.36
CA LYS A 248 92.42 -1.36 21.49
C LYS A 248 93.23 -1.50 20.19
N GLU A 249 92.55 -1.51 19.03
CA GLU A 249 93.21 -1.54 17.72
C GLU A 249 94.08 -0.29 17.51
N LEU A 250 93.53 0.90 17.77
CA LEU A 250 94.26 2.17 17.67
C LEU A 250 95.48 2.20 18.60
N GLN A 251 95.34 1.72 19.83
CA GLN A 251 96.44 1.62 20.78
C GLN A 251 97.54 0.66 20.27
N LYS A 252 97.15 -0.46 19.66
CA LYS A 252 98.09 -1.41 19.06
C LYS A 252 98.81 -0.80 17.85
N GLU A 253 98.10 -0.11 16.98
CA GLU A 253 98.69 0.61 15.83
C GLU A 253 99.66 1.69 16.29
N HIS A 254 99.28 2.49 17.29
CA HIS A 254 100.13 3.54 17.85
C HIS A 254 101.43 2.98 18.43
N ASN A 255 101.34 1.91 19.22
CA ASN A 255 102.51 1.22 19.77
C ASN A 255 103.41 0.64 18.66
N GLY A 256 102.81 0.08 17.61
CA GLY A 256 103.56 -0.42 16.45
C GLY A 256 104.25 0.67 15.64
N LEU A 257 103.63 1.86 15.53
CA LEU A 257 104.23 3.03 14.88
C LEU A 257 105.38 3.58 15.72
N MET A 258 105.21 3.67 17.04
CA MET A 258 106.26 4.09 17.97
C MET A 258 107.46 3.13 17.94
N GLY A 259 107.22 1.82 17.87
CA GLY A 259 108.27 0.81 17.70
C GLY A 259 109.09 1.04 16.43
N ARG A 260 108.42 1.21 15.28
CA ARG A 260 109.08 1.51 13.99
C ARG A 260 109.86 2.83 14.02
N LEU A 261 109.31 3.86 14.68
CA LEU A 261 109.99 5.14 14.84
C LEU A 261 111.28 4.98 15.65
N LYS A 262 111.22 4.22 16.76
CA LYS A 262 112.38 3.92 17.58
C LYS A 262 113.45 3.17 16.80
N GLU A 263 113.08 2.13 16.05
CA GLU A 263 114.00 1.38 15.19
C GLU A 263 114.68 2.30 14.15
N LYS A 264 113.93 3.20 13.52
CA LYS A 264 114.48 4.15 12.56
C LYS A 264 115.46 5.14 13.20
N ILE A 265 115.13 5.66 14.38
CA ILE A 265 116.03 6.53 15.15
C ILE A 265 117.31 5.80 15.51
N ASP A 266 117.23 4.55 15.98
CA ASP A 266 118.40 3.74 16.33
C ASP A 266 119.28 3.46 15.10
N GLN A 267 118.69 3.20 13.93
CA GLN A 267 119.41 3.05 12.66
C GLN A 267 120.13 4.33 12.24
N GLU A 268 119.45 5.48 12.28
CA GLU A 268 120.06 6.77 11.94
C GLU A 268 121.20 7.11 12.91
N LEU A 269 121.02 6.87 14.21
CA LEU A 269 122.06 7.09 15.23
C LEU A 269 123.31 6.24 14.97
N ASN A 270 123.12 4.97 14.63
CA ASN A 270 124.23 4.06 14.31
C ASN A 270 124.96 4.49 13.04
N SER A 271 124.23 4.88 11.99
CA SER A 271 124.82 5.37 10.74
C SER A 271 125.66 6.64 10.96
N LEU A 272 125.20 7.54 11.83
CA LEU A 272 125.92 8.76 12.20
C LEU A 272 127.21 8.43 12.96
N LYS A 273 127.17 7.46 13.87
CA LYS A 273 128.34 6.98 14.63
C LYS A 273 129.42 6.39 13.72
N GLU A 274 129.02 5.60 12.73
CA GLU A 274 129.94 5.05 11.72
C GLU A 274 130.60 6.14 10.87
N TYR A 275 129.81 7.13 10.42
CA TYR A 275 130.31 8.25 9.62
C TYR A 275 131.44 9.02 10.33
N TYR A 276 131.24 9.40 11.60
CA TYR A 276 132.26 10.14 12.36
C TYR A 276 133.51 9.31 12.64
N THR A 277 133.36 7.98 12.79
CA THR A 277 134.49 7.07 13.03
C THR A 277 135.38 6.98 11.79
N LYS A 278 134.79 6.86 10.58
CA LYS A 278 135.52 6.86 9.30
C LYS A 278 136.19 8.21 9.00
N ALA A 279 135.56 9.33 9.35
CA ALA A 279 136.17 10.65 9.16
C ALA A 279 137.44 10.81 10.01
N LYS A 280 137.43 10.29 11.24
CA LYS A 280 138.58 10.36 12.15
C LYS A 280 139.77 9.56 11.62
N THR A 281 139.57 8.36 11.09
CA THR A 281 140.66 7.50 10.59
C THR A 281 141.38 8.13 9.39
N ASN A 282 140.65 8.73 8.44
CA ASN A 282 141.23 9.38 7.26
C ASN A 282 142.14 10.59 7.57
N ILE A 283 141.87 11.32 8.66
CA ILE A 283 142.69 12.49 9.04
C ILE A 283 144.05 12.02 9.59
N THR A 284 144.05 10.95 10.39
CA THR A 284 145.28 10.36 10.94
C THR A 284 146.22 9.80 9.87
N GLU A 285 145.69 9.19 8.82
CA GLU A 285 146.50 8.61 7.74
C GLU A 285 147.16 9.68 6.84
N LYS A 286 146.50 10.81 6.60
CA LYS A 286 147.07 11.90 5.77
C LYS A 286 148.22 12.66 6.43
N ALA A 287 148.28 12.70 7.76
CA ALA A 287 149.31 13.43 8.50
C ALA A 287 150.69 12.73 8.48
N SER A 288 150.76 11.46 8.07
CA SER A 288 151.97 10.63 8.12
C SER A 288 152.67 10.45 6.76
N ASP A 289 152.13 11.03 5.68
CA ASP A 289 152.67 10.90 4.32
C ASP A 289 153.74 11.97 3.99
N LYS A 290 154.92 11.51 3.54
CA LYS A 290 156.05 12.34 3.10
C LYS A 290 155.73 13.20 1.86
N PHE A 291 154.70 12.88 1.08
CA PHE A 291 154.23 13.68 -0.07
C PHE A 291 153.82 15.12 0.29
N TYR A 292 153.44 15.36 1.55
CA TYR A 292 153.00 16.68 2.02
C TYR A 292 154.11 17.52 2.70
N ASN A 293 155.38 17.06 2.73
CA ASN A 293 156.50 17.80 3.36
C ASN A 293 157.41 18.49 2.31
N ILE A 294 157.50 19.83 2.35
CA ILE A 294 158.25 20.68 1.40
C ILE A 294 159.72 20.93 1.87
N SER A 295 160.70 20.91 0.95
CA SER A 295 162.14 21.18 1.21
C SER A 295 162.61 22.54 0.66
N LYS A 296 163.50 23.26 1.37
CA LYS A 296 163.89 24.68 1.10
C LYS A 296 165.11 24.82 0.18
N LEU A 297 165.18 25.92 -0.62
CA LEU A 297 166.35 26.31 -1.44
C LEU A 297 167.44 27.08 -0.64
N SER A 298 168.71 26.70 -0.80
CA SER A 298 169.87 27.27 -0.08
C SER A 298 171.00 27.75 -1.02
N PRO A 299 170.81 28.81 -1.82
CA PRO A 299 171.87 29.32 -2.69
C PRO A 299 172.81 30.31 -1.97
N GLN A 300 173.97 30.57 -2.60
CA GLN A 300 175.02 31.47 -2.10
C GLN A 300 175.24 32.64 -3.07
N VAL A 301 175.45 33.86 -2.54
CA VAL A 301 175.73 35.08 -3.32
C VAL A 301 177.07 35.66 -2.91
N ARG A 302 177.92 36.01 -3.88
CA ARG A 302 179.23 36.67 -3.71
C ARG A 302 179.29 37.93 -4.58
N SER A 303 180.09 38.93 -4.20
CA SER A 303 180.14 40.24 -4.85
C SER A 303 181.58 40.69 -5.12
N ASP A 304 181.82 41.27 -6.29
CA ASP A 304 183.04 42.00 -6.66
C ASP A 304 182.72 43.49 -6.93
N GLU A 305 183.70 44.31 -7.32
CA GLU A 305 183.52 45.74 -7.63
C GLU A 305 182.57 45.98 -8.82
N LYS A 306 182.55 45.08 -9.81
CA LYS A 306 181.78 45.25 -11.05
C LYS A 306 180.63 44.25 -11.25
N PHE A 307 180.61 43.13 -10.52
CA PHE A 307 179.65 42.05 -10.73
C PHE A 307 179.21 41.36 -9.43
N TYR A 308 178.02 40.76 -9.41
CA TYR A 308 177.56 39.77 -8.44
C TYR A 308 177.60 38.36 -9.03
N TYR A 309 178.02 37.38 -8.23
CA TYR A 309 178.00 35.96 -8.56
C TYR A 309 177.00 35.23 -7.68
N PHE A 310 175.98 34.62 -8.29
CA PHE A 310 175.02 33.75 -7.62
C PHE A 310 175.36 32.30 -7.93
N SER A 311 175.46 31.43 -6.93
CA SER A 311 175.77 30.00 -7.08
C SER A 311 174.73 29.13 -6.38
N ILE A 312 174.25 28.08 -7.05
CA ILE A 312 173.33 27.08 -6.48
C ILE A 312 173.71 25.67 -6.92
N GLU A 313 173.66 24.72 -5.99
CA GLU A 313 173.91 23.30 -6.27
C GLU A 313 172.65 22.66 -6.83
N VAL A 314 172.74 22.13 -8.06
CA VAL A 314 171.61 21.65 -8.84
C VAL A 314 172.07 20.50 -9.75
N PRO A 315 171.37 19.35 -9.75
CA PRO A 315 171.65 18.26 -10.68
C PRO A 315 171.52 18.69 -12.15
N GLU A 316 172.32 18.09 -13.04
CA GLU A 316 172.41 18.46 -14.47
C GLU A 316 171.05 18.51 -15.18
N HIS A 317 170.14 17.59 -14.85
CA HIS A 317 168.81 17.51 -15.47
C HIS A 317 167.84 18.62 -15.01
N GLU A 318 168.09 19.27 -13.87
CA GLU A 318 167.27 20.37 -13.36
C GLU A 318 167.85 21.76 -13.70
N GLU A 319 169.03 21.83 -14.31
CA GLU A 319 169.74 23.08 -14.61
C GLU A 319 168.88 24.06 -15.43
N SER A 320 168.10 23.56 -16.39
CA SER A 320 167.22 24.38 -17.24
C SER A 320 165.99 24.94 -16.52
N THR A 321 165.64 24.39 -15.36
CA THR A 321 164.41 24.76 -14.62
C THR A 321 164.59 25.98 -13.71
N ILE A 322 165.85 26.39 -13.50
CA ILE A 322 166.20 27.50 -12.63
C ILE A 322 166.36 28.77 -13.44
N HIS A 323 165.57 29.76 -13.06
CA HIS A 323 165.54 31.07 -13.67
C HIS A 323 165.93 32.10 -12.63
N ILE A 324 166.82 33.01 -13.01
CA ILE A 324 167.20 34.15 -12.19
C ILE A 324 166.75 35.41 -12.90
N ASN A 325 166.07 36.26 -12.16
CA ASN A 325 165.74 37.60 -12.58
C ASN A 325 166.40 38.58 -11.61
N ALA A 326 167.13 39.55 -12.15
CA ALA A 326 167.78 40.61 -11.39
C ALA A 326 167.15 41.93 -11.79
N GLN A 327 166.48 42.58 -10.85
CA GLN A 327 165.80 43.85 -11.08
C GLN A 327 166.07 44.78 -9.91
N GLU A 328 166.60 45.97 -10.23
CA GLU A 328 167.03 46.95 -9.23
C GLU A 328 167.96 46.34 -8.18
N ARG A 329 167.50 46.22 -6.94
CA ARG A 329 168.24 45.67 -5.80
C ARG A 329 167.84 44.25 -5.45
N ASP A 330 167.02 43.58 -6.25
CA ASP A 330 166.52 42.24 -5.92
C ASP A 330 166.95 41.19 -6.95
N ILE A 331 167.52 40.09 -6.46
CA ILE A 331 167.78 38.88 -7.23
C ILE A 331 166.71 37.86 -6.84
N THR A 332 165.80 37.55 -7.78
CA THR A 332 164.77 36.54 -7.59
C THR A 332 165.17 35.27 -8.32
N VAL A 333 165.17 34.16 -7.59
CA VAL A 333 165.46 32.83 -8.12
C VAL A 333 164.22 31.98 -8.06
N THR A 334 163.83 31.46 -9.21
CA THR A 334 162.67 30.59 -9.35
C THR A 334 163.14 29.22 -9.85
N GLN A 335 162.83 28.18 -9.08
CA GLN A 335 162.96 26.80 -9.52
C GLN A 335 161.57 26.18 -9.70
N ASN A 336 161.30 25.65 -10.88
CA ASN A 336 160.07 24.92 -11.16
C ASN A 336 160.37 23.42 -11.23
N ARG A 337 160.00 22.67 -10.19
CA ARG A 337 160.11 21.19 -10.17
C ARG A 337 158.80 20.58 -10.63
N LYS A 338 158.89 19.56 -11.47
CA LYS A 338 157.73 18.76 -11.90
C LYS A 338 157.89 17.35 -11.36
N PHE A 339 156.92 16.90 -10.58
CA PHE A 339 156.81 15.55 -10.09
C PHE A 339 155.71 14.85 -10.89
N ASP A 340 156.12 13.89 -11.71
CA ASP A 340 155.21 13.00 -12.42
C ASP A 340 155.32 11.61 -11.79
N GLN A 341 154.24 11.13 -11.18
CA GLN A 341 154.16 9.78 -10.64
C GLN A 341 152.92 9.07 -11.19
N ARG A 342 153.12 7.82 -11.63
CA ARG A 342 152.08 6.92 -12.13
C ARG A 342 152.00 5.74 -11.19
N VAL A 343 150.82 5.49 -10.63
CA VAL A 343 150.54 4.32 -9.78
C VAL A 343 149.38 3.56 -10.41
N GLU A 344 149.55 2.25 -10.58
CA GLU A 344 148.54 1.36 -11.17
C GLU A 344 147.95 0.48 -10.07
N GLU A 345 146.64 0.55 -9.88
CA GLU A 345 145.91 -0.26 -8.90
C GLU A 345 144.69 -0.89 -9.59
N GLY A 346 144.81 -2.16 -9.96
CA GLY A 346 143.80 -2.89 -10.74
C GLY A 346 143.67 -2.35 -12.18
N ASP A 347 142.42 -2.14 -12.63
CA ASP A 347 142.09 -1.64 -13.98
C ASP A 347 142.14 -0.10 -14.10
N ASN A 348 142.45 0.61 -13.02
CA ASN A 348 142.50 2.07 -12.99
C ASN A 348 143.94 2.58 -12.89
N VAL A 349 144.30 3.48 -13.83
CA VAL A 349 145.60 4.16 -13.85
C VAL A 349 145.44 5.57 -13.30
N PHE A 350 145.98 5.82 -12.11
CA PHE A 350 145.98 7.15 -11.51
C PHE A 350 147.29 7.87 -11.85
N LYS A 351 147.20 9.01 -12.55
CA LYS A 351 148.33 9.87 -12.88
C LYS A 351 148.27 11.12 -12.00
N SER A 352 149.29 11.31 -11.16
CA SER A 352 149.45 12.53 -10.39
C SER A 352 150.55 13.38 -11.03
N LYS A 353 150.17 14.61 -11.43
CA LYS A 353 151.10 15.63 -11.92
C LYS A 353 151.09 16.76 -10.92
N ARG A 354 152.22 17.00 -10.25
CA ARG A 354 152.38 18.13 -9.34
C ARG A 354 153.56 18.96 -9.80
N SER A 355 153.32 20.24 -10.05
CA SER A 355 154.37 21.23 -10.23
C SER A 355 154.56 22.02 -8.94
N GLU A 356 155.80 22.15 -8.50
CA GLU A 356 156.18 23.01 -7.38
C GLU A 356 157.05 24.15 -7.91
N SER A 357 156.66 25.39 -7.60
CA SER A 357 157.43 26.60 -7.91
C SER A 357 158.01 27.14 -6.62
N LEU A 358 159.32 26.97 -6.45
CA LEU A 358 160.07 27.52 -5.33
C LEU A 358 160.64 28.87 -5.76
N VAL A 359 160.22 29.93 -5.08
CA VAL A 359 160.72 31.29 -5.31
C VAL A 359 161.50 31.74 -4.10
N LYS A 360 162.73 32.20 -4.31
CA LYS A 360 163.55 32.82 -3.27
C LYS A 360 164.09 34.15 -3.77
N GLN A 361 163.80 35.20 -3.03
CA GLN A 361 164.22 36.56 -3.33
C GLN A 361 165.33 36.98 -2.37
N PHE A 362 166.36 37.61 -2.93
CA PHE A 362 167.49 38.17 -2.21
C PHE A 362 167.56 39.66 -2.47
N LYS A 363 167.81 40.46 -1.43
CA LYS A 363 168.09 41.89 -1.58
C LYS A 363 169.59 42.11 -1.62
N VAL A 364 170.07 42.86 -2.59
CA VAL A 364 171.46 43.29 -2.75
C VAL A 364 171.58 44.82 -2.61
N PRO A 365 172.72 45.34 -2.10
CA PRO A 365 172.93 46.78 -1.92
C PRO A 365 172.99 47.61 -3.21
N ASP A 366 173.53 47.06 -4.29
CA ASP A 366 173.77 47.82 -5.53
C ASP A 366 172.65 47.60 -6.55
N ILE A 367 172.47 48.57 -7.45
CA ILE A 367 171.50 48.45 -8.56
C ILE A 367 172.14 47.52 -9.60
N LEU A 368 171.43 46.45 -9.94
CA LEU A 368 171.86 45.45 -10.92
C LEU A 368 171.40 45.83 -12.32
N ASP A 369 172.25 45.56 -13.31
CA ASP A 369 171.86 45.57 -14.71
C ASP A 369 171.41 44.16 -15.14
N GLY A 370 170.10 43.99 -15.30
CA GLY A 370 169.48 42.73 -15.70
C GLY A 370 169.65 42.37 -17.18
N THR A 371 170.23 43.27 -18.00
CA THR A 371 170.43 43.00 -19.44
C THR A 371 171.69 42.18 -19.73
N GLU A 372 172.69 42.22 -18.83
CA GLU A 372 173.96 41.49 -18.95
C GLU A 372 174.11 40.40 -17.86
N VAL A 373 173.33 39.32 -17.97
CA VAL A 373 173.46 38.14 -17.10
C VAL A 373 174.10 36.99 -17.86
N THR A 374 175.30 36.58 -17.44
CA THR A 374 176.01 35.43 -18.01
C THR A 374 175.90 34.22 -17.11
N ARG A 375 175.46 33.07 -17.67
CA ARG A 375 175.28 31.79 -16.98
C ARG A 375 176.42 30.83 -17.32
N LYS A 376 176.93 30.11 -16.32
CA LYS A 376 177.87 28.99 -16.49
C LYS A 376 177.50 27.85 -15.54
N TYR A 377 177.44 26.63 -16.07
CA TYR A 377 177.27 25.42 -15.27
C TYR A 377 178.58 24.63 -15.21
N ASP A 378 178.95 24.21 -14.02
CA ASP A 378 180.08 23.32 -13.78
C ASP A 378 179.55 21.91 -13.49
N LYS A 379 179.75 21.00 -14.45
CA LYS A 379 179.25 19.61 -14.38
C LYS A 379 179.92 18.80 -13.27
N GLU A 380 181.19 19.08 -12.94
CA GLU A 380 181.94 18.30 -11.95
C GLU A 380 181.49 18.63 -10.51
N ALA A 381 181.11 19.88 -10.26
CA ALA A 381 180.63 20.34 -8.95
C ALA A 381 179.10 20.42 -8.83
N SER A 382 178.35 20.06 -9.89
CA SER A 382 176.89 20.26 -10.00
C SER A 382 176.46 21.69 -9.60
N LEU A 383 177.29 22.67 -9.95
CA LEU A 383 177.12 24.05 -9.48
C LEU A 383 176.74 24.96 -10.64
N LEU A 384 175.58 25.60 -10.51
CA LEU A 384 175.09 26.59 -11.47
C LEU A 384 175.42 28.00 -10.97
N THR A 385 176.23 28.71 -11.75
CA THR A 385 176.70 30.05 -11.41
C THR A 385 176.20 31.09 -12.41
N TYR A 386 175.60 32.16 -11.89
CA TYR A 386 175.17 33.33 -12.66
C TYR A 386 176.02 34.53 -12.28
N ARG A 387 176.52 35.26 -13.27
CA ARG A 387 177.23 36.52 -13.10
C ARG A 387 176.36 37.67 -13.62
N ILE A 388 176.13 38.67 -12.78
CA ILE A 388 175.20 39.79 -13.01
C ILE A 388 175.99 41.09 -12.84
N ALA A 389 175.90 42.01 -13.80
CA ALA A 389 176.62 43.29 -13.75
C ALA A 389 176.00 44.27 -12.73
N LYS A 390 176.86 45.07 -12.09
CA LYS A 390 176.46 46.21 -11.27
C LYS A 390 176.36 47.46 -12.15
N ARG A 391 175.35 48.29 -11.89
CA ARG A 391 175.09 49.53 -12.63
C ARG A 391 175.71 50.75 -11.94
#